data_AF-A0A958IS45-F1
#
_entry.id   AF-A0A958IS45-F1
#
_cell.length_a   1.000
_cell.length_b   1.000
_cell.length_c   1.000
_cell.angle_alpha   90.00
_cell.angle_beta   90.00
_cell.angle_gamma   90.00
#
_symmetry.space_group_name_H-M   'P 1'
#
loop_
_entity.id
_entity.type
_entity.pdbx_description
1 polymer ?
#
loop_
_entity_poly.entity_id
_entity_poly.type
_entity_poly.pdbx_seq_one_letter_code
_entity_poly.pdbx_strand_id
1 'polypeptide(L)'
;RTKNFAPLPSIVIQANRLRVGADGYIYVVRNFARIYRVTLDGTSNEQFVNISGEREYDLDFDQNGNFYTAGNGDFLTVVYPDASFESVADYPGAFIKVVRVVGNYVYLA
;
A
#
# COMPACT_ATOMS: atom_id res chain seq x y z
N ARG A 1 -8.54 -38.56 -3.03
CA ARG A 1 -9.68 -37.64 -3.14
C ARG A 1 -9.15 -36.27 -3.54
N THR A 2 -8.99 -36.02 -4.83
CA THR A 2 -8.54 -34.74 -5.39
C THR A 2 -9.66 -33.73 -5.25
N LYS A 3 -9.47 -32.67 -4.45
CA LYS A 3 -10.40 -31.55 -4.41
C LYS A 3 -10.13 -30.70 -5.64
N ASN A 4 -10.99 -30.81 -6.64
CA ASN A 4 -11.05 -29.87 -7.75
C ASN A 4 -11.51 -28.52 -7.19
N PHE A 5 -10.58 -27.58 -7.03
CA PHE A 5 -10.92 -26.18 -6.83
C PHE A 5 -11.17 -25.60 -8.20
N ALA A 6 -12.44 -25.49 -8.60
CA ALA A 6 -12.79 -24.55 -9.65
C ALA A 6 -12.39 -23.16 -9.13
N PRO A 7 -11.52 -22.40 -9.82
CA PRO A 7 -11.22 -21.05 -9.38
C PRO A 7 -12.51 -20.24 -9.41
N LEU A 8 -12.85 -19.60 -8.29
CA LEU A 8 -13.88 -18.57 -8.25
C LEU A 8 -13.55 -17.52 -9.34
N PRO A 9 -14.56 -16.84 -9.92
CA PRO A 9 -14.30 -15.80 -10.90
C PRO A 9 -13.25 -14.84 -10.34
N SER A 10 -12.10 -14.80 -10.99
CA SER A 10 -10.99 -13.95 -10.59
C SER A 10 -11.45 -12.51 -10.76
N ILE A 11 -11.84 -11.86 -9.67
CA ILE A 11 -11.88 -10.41 -9.66
C ILE A 11 -10.44 -9.99 -9.92
N VAL A 12 -10.17 -9.52 -11.14
CA VAL A 12 -8.89 -8.91 -11.48
C VAL A 12 -8.83 -7.59 -10.72
N ILE A 13 -8.36 -7.66 -9.48
CA ILE A 13 -8.01 -6.47 -8.72
C ILE A 13 -6.70 -5.98 -9.31
N GLN A 14 -6.75 -4.86 -10.02
CA GLN A 14 -5.52 -4.20 -10.47
C GLN A 14 -4.77 -3.69 -9.24
N ALA A 15 -3.77 -4.44 -8.81
CA ALA A 15 -2.78 -4.01 -7.83
C ALA A 15 -1.75 -3.15 -8.54
N ASN A 16 -1.46 -1.95 -8.03
CA ASN A 16 -0.40 -1.10 -8.58
C ASN A 16 0.96 -1.59 -8.10
N ARG A 17 1.05 -1.88 -6.80
CA ARG A 17 2.25 -2.33 -6.09
C ARG A 17 1.88 -3.18 -4.88
N LEU A 18 2.84 -3.99 -4.43
CA LEU A 18 2.77 -4.76 -3.19
C LEU A 18 4.10 -4.70 -2.43
N ARG A 19 4.03 -4.79 -1.10
CA ARG A 19 5.18 -4.99 -0.19
C ARG A 19 4.80 -5.94 0.92
N VAL A 20 5.78 -6.62 1.48
CA VAL A 20 5.61 -7.44 2.68
C VAL A 20 6.03 -6.61 3.89
N GLY A 21 5.12 -6.44 4.84
CA GLY A 21 5.42 -5.80 6.11
C GLY A 21 6.13 -6.77 7.07
N ALA A 22 6.83 -6.22 8.06
CA ALA A 22 7.47 -7.02 9.11
C ALA A 22 6.46 -7.73 10.02
N ASP A 23 5.20 -7.30 10.01
CA ASP A 23 4.05 -7.90 10.68
C ASP A 23 3.53 -9.18 10.01
N GLY A 24 4.12 -9.58 8.87
CA GLY A 24 3.73 -10.79 8.16
C GLY A 24 2.47 -10.62 7.33
N TYR A 25 2.15 -9.40 6.88
CA TYR A 25 1.10 -9.15 5.90
C TYR A 25 1.68 -8.63 4.58
N ILE A 26 0.96 -8.91 3.48
CA ILE A 26 1.21 -8.28 2.18
C ILE A 26 0.31 -7.04 2.10
N TYR A 27 0.92 -5.88 1.96
CA TYR A 27 0.23 -4.61 1.75
C TYR A 27 0.13 -4.36 0.26
N VAL A 28 -1.09 -4.09 -0.20
CA VAL A 28 -1.42 -3.95 -1.62
C VAL A 28 -2.04 -2.58 -1.85
N VAL A 29 -1.39 -1.79 -2.70
CA VAL A 29 -1.92 -0.53 -3.19
C VAL A 29 -2.97 -0.83 -4.26
N ARG A 30 -4.23 -0.49 -3.99
CA ARG A 30 -5.36 -0.65 -4.90
C ARG A 30 -5.81 0.72 -5.42
N ASN A 31 -6.55 0.73 -6.53
CA ASN A 31 -7.16 1.95 -7.06
C ASN A 31 -7.99 2.71 -5.99
N PHE A 32 -7.98 4.04 -6.08
CA PHE A 32 -8.72 4.99 -5.22
C PHE A 32 -8.30 4.94 -3.75
N ALA A 33 -7.05 5.29 -3.44
CA ALA A 33 -6.61 5.66 -2.08
C ALA A 33 -6.67 4.55 -1.02
N ARG A 34 -6.95 3.32 -1.43
CA ARG A 34 -7.16 2.19 -0.52
C ARG A 34 -5.95 1.29 -0.53
N ILE A 35 -5.43 1.06 0.67
CA ILE A 35 -4.41 0.06 0.91
C ILE A 35 -5.07 -1.10 1.63
N TYR A 36 -4.91 -2.28 1.07
CA TYR A 36 -5.38 -3.54 1.66
C TYR A 36 -4.21 -4.25 2.30
N ARG A 37 -4.47 -5.00 3.38
CA ARG A 37 -3.53 -5.99 3.87
C ARG A 37 -4.09 -7.39 3.64
N VAL A 38 -3.21 -8.31 3.26
CA VAL A 38 -3.52 -9.68 2.87
C VAL A 38 -2.62 -10.61 3.66
N THR A 39 -3.15 -11.73 4.16
CA THR A 39 -2.31 -12.76 4.80
C THR A 39 -1.29 -13.32 3.80
N LEU A 40 -0.11 -13.75 4.27
CA LEU A 40 0.94 -14.29 3.39
C LEU A 40 0.49 -15.52 2.57
N ASP A 41 -0.46 -16.28 3.10
CA ASP A 41 -1.08 -17.41 2.42
C ASP A 41 -2.15 -17.00 1.39
N GLY A 42 -2.46 -15.70 1.29
CA GLY A 42 -3.43 -15.13 0.38
C GLY A 42 -4.89 -15.43 0.72
N THR A 43 -5.18 -16.06 1.86
CA THR A 43 -6.52 -16.57 2.16
C THR A 43 -7.50 -15.51 2.66
N SER A 44 -7.00 -14.41 3.20
CA SER A 44 -7.81 -13.32 3.73
C SER A 44 -7.24 -11.97 3.34
N ASN A 45 -8.13 -10.99 3.16
CA ASN A 45 -7.76 -9.60 2.97
C ASN A 45 -8.76 -8.68 3.67
N GLU A 46 -8.30 -7.51 4.05
CA GLU A 46 -9.14 -6.42 4.53
C GLU A 46 -8.59 -5.08 4.08
N GLN A 47 -9.46 -4.07 4.02
CA GLN A 47 -9.02 -2.70 3.81
C GLN A 47 -8.30 -2.24 5.08
N PHE A 48 -7.01 -1.92 4.95
CA PHE A 48 -6.20 -1.47 6.07
C PHE A 48 -6.41 0.03 6.32
N VAL A 49 -6.24 0.86 5.29
CA VAL A 49 -6.43 2.31 5.38
C VAL A 49 -7.06 2.87 4.10
N ASN A 50 -7.75 4.00 4.25
CA ASN A 50 -8.28 4.80 3.15
C ASN A 50 -7.78 6.24 3.28
N ILE A 51 -6.74 6.57 2.52
CA ILE A 51 -6.04 7.86 2.56
C ILE A 51 -6.74 8.76 1.56
N SER A 52 -7.70 9.56 2.01
CA SER A 52 -8.67 10.28 1.18
C SER A 52 -8.26 10.69 -0.26
N GLY A 53 -9.15 10.43 -1.22
CA GLY A 53 -9.32 11.22 -2.45
C GLY A 53 -8.53 10.77 -3.68
N GLU A 54 -7.28 10.35 -3.53
CA GLU A 54 -6.36 10.20 -4.67
C GLU A 54 -5.82 8.77 -4.84
N ARG A 55 -5.18 8.46 -5.96
CA ARG A 55 -4.64 7.13 -6.24
C ARG A 55 -3.18 7.04 -5.82
N GLU A 56 -2.95 6.29 -4.75
CA GLU A 56 -1.62 5.81 -4.39
C GLU A 56 -1.04 4.87 -5.47
N TYR A 57 0.26 4.99 -5.69
CA TYR A 57 0.98 4.19 -6.69
C TYR A 57 1.97 3.22 -6.07
N ASP A 58 2.67 3.60 -5.01
CA ASP A 58 3.66 2.76 -4.34
C ASP A 58 3.67 3.00 -2.83
N LEU A 59 4.28 2.08 -2.10
CA LEU A 59 4.57 2.25 -0.68
C LEU A 59 5.90 1.57 -0.32
N ASP A 60 6.50 2.00 0.78
CA ASP A 60 7.67 1.34 1.36
C ASP A 60 7.76 1.54 2.87
N PHE A 61 8.29 0.55 3.56
CA PHE A 61 8.30 0.48 5.03
C PHE A 61 9.55 1.13 5.63
N ASP A 62 9.38 1.79 6.76
CA ASP A 62 10.47 2.08 7.67
C ASP A 62 10.70 0.94 8.68
N GLN A 63 11.75 1.08 9.49
CA GLN A 63 12.13 0.09 10.50
C GLN A 63 11.14 -0.04 11.67
N ASN A 64 10.22 0.91 11.84
CA ASN A 64 9.22 0.91 12.90
C ASN A 64 7.90 0.27 12.45
N GLY A 65 7.81 -0.14 11.17
CA GLY A 65 6.59 -0.69 10.58
C GLY A 65 5.62 0.38 10.09
N ASN A 66 6.00 1.66 10.11
CA ASN A 66 5.27 2.67 9.36
C ASN A 66 5.56 2.45 7.88
N PHE A 67 4.65 2.86 7.00
CA PHE A 67 4.99 2.94 5.59
C PHE A 67 4.68 4.31 5.03
N TYR A 68 5.50 4.71 4.07
CA TYR A 68 5.32 5.92 3.29
C TYR A 68 4.66 5.54 1.98
N THR A 69 3.68 6.32 1.54
CA THR A 69 2.96 6.10 0.29
C THR A 69 2.70 7.42 -0.41
N ALA A 70 2.72 7.37 -1.74
CA ALA A 70 2.45 8.52 -2.58
C ALA A 70 1.86 8.07 -3.94
N GLY A 71 1.23 9.03 -4.61
CA GLY A 71 0.36 8.78 -5.73
C GLY A 71 0.28 9.94 -6.71
N ASN A 72 -0.93 10.18 -7.24
CA ASN A 72 -1.27 11.41 -7.97
C ASN A 72 -1.90 12.48 -7.07
N GLY A 73 -1.91 12.28 -5.75
CA GLY A 73 -2.22 13.34 -4.81
C GLY A 73 -1.02 14.24 -4.58
N ASP A 74 -1.27 15.36 -3.92
CA ASP A 74 -0.25 16.40 -3.67
C ASP A 74 0.64 16.10 -2.47
N PHE A 75 0.57 14.89 -1.87
CA PHE A 75 1.20 14.61 -0.58
C PHE A 75 2.01 13.32 -0.58
N LEU A 76 3.14 13.35 0.13
CA LEU A 76 3.74 12.17 0.71
C LEU A 76 3.04 11.89 2.04
N THR A 77 2.45 10.70 2.19
CA THR A 77 1.73 10.30 3.39
C THR A 77 2.50 9.24 4.15
N VAL A 78 2.64 9.39 5.47
CA VAL A 78 3.04 8.29 6.36
C VAL A 78 1.79 7.63 6.92
N VAL A 79 1.78 6.30 6.95
CA VAL A 79 0.74 5.49 7.58
C VAL A 79 1.36 4.68 8.70
N TYR A 80 0.71 4.74 9.86
CA TYR A 80 1.12 4.08 11.08
C TYR A 80 0.53 2.66 11.19
N PRO A 81 1.11 1.76 12.00
CA PRO A 81 0.61 0.40 12.20
C PRO A 81 -0.85 0.31 12.71
N ASP A 82 -1.35 1.37 13.35
CA ASP A 82 -2.74 1.48 13.82
C ASP A 82 -3.72 2.00 12.75
N ALA A 83 -3.25 2.12 11.50
CA ALA A 83 -3.95 2.66 10.34
C ALA A 83 -4.29 4.16 10.42
N SER A 84 -3.78 4.89 11.41
CA SER A 84 -3.74 6.36 11.34
C SER A 84 -2.71 6.82 10.30
N PHE A 85 -2.85 8.03 9.80
CA PHE A 85 -1.97 8.58 8.76
C PHE A 85 -1.90 10.10 8.82
N GLU A 86 -0.82 10.67 8.29
CA GLU A 86 -0.66 12.12 8.09
C GLU A 86 0.21 12.44 6.86
N SER A 87 -0.03 13.61 6.28
CA SER A 87 0.85 14.16 5.23
C SER A 87 2.13 14.70 5.85
N VAL A 88 3.29 14.28 5.34
CA VAL A 88 4.60 14.68 5.87
C VAL A 88 5.39 15.61 4.93
N ALA A 89 4.95 15.73 3.68
CA ALA A 89 5.50 16.67 2.70
C ALA A 89 4.52 16.90 1.54
N ASP A 90 4.61 18.10 0.95
CA ASP A 90 3.76 18.53 -0.17
C ASP A 90 4.54 18.48 -1.50
N TYR A 91 3.90 17.95 -2.53
CA TYR A 91 4.39 17.82 -3.90
C TYR A 91 3.27 18.17 -4.90
N PRO A 92 2.81 19.44 -4.93
CA PRO A 92 1.64 19.84 -5.70
C PRO A 92 1.81 19.55 -7.20
N GLY A 93 0.85 18.82 -7.77
CA GLY A 93 0.84 18.42 -9.18
C GLY A 93 1.87 17.36 -9.56
N ALA A 94 2.60 16.79 -8.60
CA ALA A 94 3.50 15.68 -8.85
C ALA A 94 2.75 14.36 -8.97
N PHE A 95 3.29 13.44 -9.77
CA PHE A 95 2.76 12.08 -9.92
C PHE A 95 3.85 11.12 -9.45
N ILE A 96 3.93 10.89 -8.14
CA ILE A 96 4.99 10.08 -7.53
C ILE A 96 4.68 8.60 -7.76
N LYS A 97 5.42 7.96 -8.65
CA LYS A 97 5.22 6.56 -9.04
C LYS A 97 5.96 5.58 -8.13
N VAL A 98 6.99 6.05 -7.44
CA VAL A 98 7.89 5.21 -6.63
C VAL A 98 8.19 5.90 -5.30
N VAL A 99 8.11 5.13 -4.22
CA VAL A 99 8.53 5.53 -2.87
C VAL A 99 9.56 4.52 -2.37
N ARG A 100 10.72 4.97 -1.91
CA ARG A 100 11.71 4.10 -1.26
C ARG A 100 12.15 4.68 0.07
N VAL A 101 12.14 3.86 1.11
CA VAL A 101 12.64 4.22 2.44
C VAL A 101 14.01 3.56 2.64
N VAL A 102 15.04 4.37 2.88
CA VAL A 102 16.41 3.88 3.11
C VAL A 102 16.99 4.61 4.31
N GLY A 103 17.12 3.89 5.43
CA GLY A 103 17.48 4.50 6.71
C GLY A 103 16.46 5.55 7.10
N ASN A 104 16.92 6.79 7.29
CA ASN A 104 16.06 7.92 7.69
C ASN A 104 15.60 8.79 6.50
N TYR A 105 15.75 8.30 5.26
CA TYR A 105 15.44 9.05 4.05
C TYR A 105 14.33 8.39 3.25
N VAL A 106 13.47 9.21 2.65
CA VAL A 106 12.47 8.80 1.68
C VAL A 106 12.85 9.36 0.31
N TYR A 107 12.94 8.49 -0.69
CA TYR A 107 13.24 8.82 -2.08
C TYR A 107 11.99 8.67 -2.94
N LEU A 108 11.74 9.63 -3.81
CA LEU A 108 10.55 9.73 -4.65
C LEU A 108 10.96 9.81 -6.13
N ALA A 109 10.20 9.16 -7.01
CA ALA A 109 10.35 9.25 -8.47
C ALA A 109 9.01 9.07 -9.20
#